data_AF-A0A972U5E0-F1
#
_entry.id   AF-A0A972U5E0-F1
#
_cell.length_a   1.000
_cell.length_b   1.000
_cell.length_c   1.000
_cell.angle_alpha   90.00
_cell.angle_beta   90.00
_cell.angle_gamma   90.00
#
_symmetry.space_group_name_H-M   'P 1'
#
loop_
_entity.id
_entity.type
_entity.pdbx_description
1 polymer ?
#
loop_
_entity_poly.entity_id
_entity_poly.type
_entity_poly.pdbx_seq_one_letter_code
_entity_poly.pdbx_strand_id
1 'polypeptide(L)'
;MEKKLLTKHLILIAAIGAAILLAALTTTGRLDPSLPVAHGLPDEVASYRGALILYCQNPSCMHSFAQEAEHPASTCPDCHGAVESMALIEKQLLPSDTSIDRRVYSSGSRRRFTVSVVHGGYERRSIHKPQVCLVAQGNTITRQYKIPVPMPGDPGFKIMVMELNGSSRFFAYWFTDGQHETASHFSRLFWIAWDGLVHNERRRWAYISLITDSDNSDTTVADLKHFVRDLHPQLLEQP
;
A
#
# COMPACT_ATOMS: atom_id res chain seq x y z
N MET A 1 16.32 19.28 -44.92
CA MET A 1 17.23 19.66 -43.81
C MET A 1 16.46 19.87 -42.50
N GLU A 2 15.20 20.33 -42.56
CA GLU A 2 14.32 20.57 -41.39
C GLU A 2 14.00 19.35 -40.52
N LYS A 3 13.78 18.15 -41.09
CA LYS A 3 13.49 16.95 -40.28
C LYS A 3 14.61 16.64 -39.28
N LYS A 4 15.87 16.70 -39.69
CA LYS A 4 17.04 16.47 -38.80
C LYS A 4 17.15 17.55 -37.72
N LEU A 5 16.76 18.79 -38.02
CA LEU A 5 16.75 19.87 -37.03
C LEU A 5 15.61 19.68 -36.03
N LEU A 6 14.41 19.33 -36.49
CA LEU A 6 13.25 19.03 -35.63
C LEU A 6 13.53 17.84 -34.71
N THR A 7 14.15 16.77 -35.23
CA THR A 7 14.56 15.61 -34.40
C THR A 7 15.56 16.00 -33.32
N LYS A 8 16.54 16.89 -33.62
CA LYS A 8 17.50 17.37 -32.61
C LYS A 8 16.82 18.20 -31.51
N HIS A 9 15.88 19.07 -31.86
CA HIS A 9 15.13 19.86 -30.87
C HIS A 9 14.24 18.96 -30.00
N LEU A 10 13.58 17.95 -30.58
CA LEU A 10 12.79 16.98 -29.83
C LEU A 10 13.66 16.18 -28.85
N ILE A 11 14.86 15.76 -29.27
CA ILE A 11 15.81 15.05 -28.39
C ILE A 11 16.26 15.99 -27.25
N LEU A 12 16.57 17.24 -27.54
CA LEU A 12 17.00 18.20 -26.51
C LEU A 12 15.88 18.50 -25.51
N ILE A 13 14.65 18.71 -25.98
CA ILE A 13 13.48 18.92 -25.12
C ILE A 13 13.23 17.68 -24.25
N ALA A 14 13.32 16.48 -24.82
CA ALA A 14 13.19 15.24 -24.06
C ALA A 14 14.30 15.10 -23.00
N ALA A 15 15.54 15.46 -23.32
CA ALA A 15 16.65 15.43 -22.38
C ALA A 15 16.49 16.44 -21.23
N ILE A 16 16.06 17.66 -21.54
CA ILE A 16 15.75 18.69 -20.52
C ILE A 16 14.58 18.22 -19.65
N GLY A 17 13.52 17.70 -20.25
CA GLY A 17 12.38 17.14 -19.52
C GLY A 17 12.78 15.99 -18.60
N ALA A 18 13.65 15.08 -19.05
CA ALA A 18 14.18 14.01 -18.24
C ALA A 18 15.05 14.54 -17.08
N ALA A 19 15.90 15.54 -17.31
CA ALA A 19 16.73 16.15 -16.27
C ALA A 19 15.88 16.86 -15.20
N ILE A 20 14.84 17.60 -15.61
CA ILE A 20 13.88 18.24 -14.69
C ILE A 20 13.13 17.19 -13.88
N LEU A 21 12.68 16.10 -14.51
CA LEU A 21 12.00 15.00 -13.83
C LEU A 21 12.93 14.29 -12.83
N LEU A 22 14.19 14.07 -13.19
CA LEU A 22 15.19 13.52 -12.27
C LEU A 22 15.42 14.44 -11.08
N ALA A 23 15.62 15.74 -11.34
CA ALA A 23 15.75 16.73 -10.27
C ALA A 23 14.51 16.76 -9.36
N ALA A 24 13.31 16.73 -9.92
CA ALA A 24 12.04 16.64 -9.19
C ALA A 24 11.96 15.44 -8.24
N LEU A 25 12.43 14.29 -8.72
CA LEU A 25 12.41 13.05 -7.96
C LEU A 25 13.52 13.00 -6.90
N THR A 26 14.54 13.86 -6.99
CA THR A 26 15.66 13.95 -6.05
C THR A 26 15.65 15.21 -5.18
N THR A 27 14.71 16.15 -5.36
CA THR A 27 14.67 17.38 -4.55
C THR A 27 14.52 17.06 -3.06
N THR A 28 15.23 17.82 -2.23
CA THR A 28 15.13 17.81 -0.77
C THR A 28 14.08 18.82 -0.31
N GLY A 29 12.90 18.80 -0.95
CA GLY A 29 11.77 19.63 -0.55
C GLY A 29 11.39 19.40 0.92
N ARG A 30 10.63 20.33 1.49
CA ARG A 30 10.21 20.26 2.90
C ARG A 30 9.35 19.02 3.12
N LEU A 31 9.75 18.16 4.05
CA LEU A 31 8.94 16.99 4.43
C LEU A 31 7.65 17.48 5.10
N ASP A 32 6.51 17.06 4.54
CA ASP A 32 5.22 17.22 5.18
C ASP A 32 5.16 16.24 6.37
N PRO A 33 4.98 16.72 7.61
CA PRO A 33 4.89 15.85 8.78
C PRO A 33 3.58 15.07 8.84
N SER A 34 2.56 15.47 8.06
CA SER A 34 1.26 14.79 8.07
C SER A 34 1.39 13.35 7.57
N LEU A 35 0.64 12.47 8.23
CA LEU A 35 0.50 11.08 7.82
C LEU A 35 -0.72 10.95 6.93
N PRO A 36 -0.60 10.35 5.74
CA PRO A 36 -1.72 10.22 4.81
C PRO A 36 -2.77 9.21 5.27
N VAL A 37 -2.37 8.31 6.18
CA VAL A 37 -3.20 7.27 6.80
C VAL A 37 -2.80 7.17 8.25
N ALA A 38 -3.78 7.06 9.15
CA ALA A 38 -3.55 6.86 10.58
C ALA A 38 -2.73 5.58 10.83
N HIS A 39 -1.84 5.61 11.82
CA HIS A 39 -1.17 4.40 12.29
C HIS A 39 -2.15 3.54 13.10
N GLY A 40 -1.99 2.22 12.97
CA GLY A 40 -2.90 1.27 13.57
C GLY A 40 -4.16 1.12 12.72
N LEU A 41 -4.26 -0.01 12.03
CA LEU A 41 -5.50 -0.41 11.38
C LEU A 41 -6.64 -0.53 12.41
N PRO A 42 -7.90 -0.19 12.06
CA PRO A 42 -9.02 -0.22 12.98
C PRO A 42 -9.28 -1.63 13.53
N ASP A 43 -9.78 -1.71 14.76
CA ASP A 43 -10.15 -2.99 15.37
C ASP A 43 -11.36 -3.63 14.69
N GLU A 44 -12.26 -2.83 14.14
CA GLU A 44 -13.47 -3.30 13.47
C GLU A 44 -13.72 -2.52 12.17
N VAL A 45 -14.19 -3.22 11.14
CA VAL A 45 -14.64 -2.62 9.88
C VAL A 45 -16.01 -3.19 9.55
N ALA A 46 -17.05 -2.38 9.66
CA ALA A 46 -18.44 -2.84 9.56
C ALA A 46 -18.69 -4.06 10.48
N SER A 47 -18.92 -5.25 9.93
CA SER A 47 -19.13 -6.48 10.73
C SER A 47 -17.86 -7.30 10.96
N TYR A 48 -16.71 -6.86 10.45
CA TYR A 48 -15.45 -7.59 10.54
C TYR A 48 -14.66 -7.19 11.78
N ARG A 49 -14.18 -8.19 12.53
CA ARG A 49 -13.23 -8.02 13.63
C ARG A 49 -11.81 -8.22 13.11
N GLY A 50 -10.92 -7.29 13.45
CA GLY A 50 -9.53 -7.24 13.01
C GLY A 50 -8.58 -7.80 14.06
N ALA A 51 -7.92 -8.91 13.75
CA ALA A 51 -6.80 -9.44 14.52
C ALA A 51 -5.47 -8.85 14.04
N LEU A 52 -4.70 -8.23 14.95
CA LEU A 52 -3.36 -7.71 14.67
C LEU A 52 -2.40 -8.85 14.39
N ILE A 53 -1.60 -8.74 13.33
CA ILE A 53 -0.52 -9.69 13.05
C ILE A 53 0.75 -9.21 13.75
N LEU A 54 1.29 -10.06 14.62
CA LEU A 54 2.53 -9.83 15.35
C LEU A 54 3.62 -10.78 14.85
N TYR A 55 4.84 -10.27 14.78
CA TYR A 55 6.02 -10.99 14.31
C TYR A 55 7.08 -11.02 15.40
N CYS A 56 7.57 -12.22 15.72
CA CYS A 56 8.70 -12.39 16.62
C CYS A 56 9.98 -11.80 16.01
N GLN A 57 10.69 -11.00 16.80
CA GLN A 57 11.93 -10.36 16.42
C GLN A 57 13.17 -11.21 16.71
N ASN A 58 13.00 -12.43 17.24
CA ASN A 58 14.08 -13.39 17.39
C ASN A 58 14.40 -14.04 16.01
N PRO A 59 15.61 -13.85 15.45
CA PRO A 59 15.98 -14.37 14.13
C PRO A 59 15.91 -15.90 14.01
N SER A 60 16.00 -16.62 15.12
CA SER A 60 15.89 -18.09 15.12
C SER A 60 14.46 -18.58 15.19
N CYS A 61 13.53 -17.77 15.73
CA CYS A 61 12.12 -18.16 15.88
C CYS A 61 11.29 -17.69 14.69
N MET A 62 11.31 -16.38 14.38
CA MET A 62 10.55 -15.76 13.29
C MET A 62 9.04 -16.11 13.25
N HIS A 63 8.48 -16.59 14.37
CA HIS A 63 7.07 -16.96 14.44
C HIS A 63 6.17 -15.73 14.25
N SER A 64 5.10 -15.89 13.49
CA SER A 64 4.08 -14.87 13.29
C SER A 64 2.71 -15.40 13.68
N PHE A 65 1.93 -14.60 14.40
CA PHE A 65 0.60 -14.99 14.87
C PHE A 65 -0.35 -13.79 14.82
N ALA A 66 -1.64 -14.08 14.68
CA ALA A 66 -2.68 -13.06 14.71
C ALA A 66 -3.37 -13.08 16.08
N GLN A 67 -3.63 -11.91 16.65
CA GLN A 67 -4.30 -11.77 17.93
C GLN A 67 -5.38 -10.69 17.82
N GLU A 68 -6.62 -11.04 18.20
CA GLU A 68 -7.64 -10.06 18.51
C GLU A 68 -7.31 -9.49 19.89
N ALA A 69 -6.88 -8.23 19.98
CA ALA A 69 -6.52 -7.67 21.28
C ALA A 69 -6.64 -6.14 21.32
N GLU A 70 -7.35 -5.68 22.34
CA GLU A 70 -7.28 -4.30 22.86
C GLU A 70 -5.89 -4.01 23.46
N HIS A 71 -5.18 -5.06 23.89
CA HIS A 71 -3.79 -5.02 24.38
C HIS A 71 -2.92 -6.09 23.69
N PRO A 72 -2.18 -5.72 22.64
CA PRO A 72 -1.32 -6.65 21.90
C PRO A 72 -0.31 -7.36 22.79
N ALA A 73 -0.04 -8.64 22.51
CA ALA A 73 1.04 -9.35 23.18
C ALA A 73 2.38 -8.61 23.00
N SER A 74 3.17 -8.52 24.07
CA SER A 74 4.52 -7.95 24.04
C SER A 74 5.61 -9.01 23.85
N THR A 75 5.25 -10.30 23.90
CA THR A 75 6.19 -11.42 23.79
C THR A 75 5.64 -12.54 22.91
N CYS A 76 6.54 -13.24 22.21
CA CYS A 76 6.22 -14.39 21.37
C CYS A 76 5.79 -15.60 22.23
N PRO A 77 4.73 -16.33 21.85
CA PRO A 77 4.26 -17.50 22.60
C PRO A 77 5.26 -18.67 22.57
N ASP A 78 6.08 -18.77 21.52
CA ASP A 78 6.97 -19.92 21.32
C ASP A 78 8.33 -19.75 21.99
N CYS A 79 8.89 -18.54 21.95
CA CYS A 79 10.27 -18.29 22.44
C CYS A 79 10.39 -17.14 23.44
N HIS A 80 9.27 -16.50 23.82
CA HIS A 80 9.21 -15.35 24.72
C HIS A 80 10.01 -14.12 24.27
N GLY A 81 10.53 -14.10 23.03
CA GLY A 81 11.20 -12.94 22.44
C GLY A 81 10.23 -11.79 22.17
N ALA A 82 10.77 -10.59 21.97
CA ALA A 82 9.98 -9.41 21.60
C ALA A 82 9.20 -9.64 20.30
N VAL A 83 8.02 -9.03 20.21
CA VAL A 83 7.17 -9.04 19.02
C VAL A 83 6.84 -7.62 18.59
N GLU A 84 6.67 -7.42 17.29
CA GLU A 84 6.31 -6.13 16.67
C GLU A 84 5.31 -6.36 15.52
N SER A 85 4.65 -5.30 15.05
CA SER A 85 3.74 -5.35 13.89
C SER A 85 4.45 -5.55 12.55
N MET A 86 5.75 -5.24 12.50
CA MET A 86 6.61 -5.38 11.33
C MET A 86 7.48 -6.65 11.46
N ALA A 87 7.61 -7.41 10.37
CA ALA A 87 8.45 -8.60 10.40
C ALA A 87 9.93 -8.22 10.54
N LEU A 88 10.72 -9.07 11.20
CA LEU A 88 12.16 -8.81 11.43
C LEU A 88 12.91 -8.47 10.13
N ILE A 89 12.69 -9.26 9.08
CA ILE A 89 13.35 -9.05 7.78
C ILE A 89 12.94 -7.73 7.13
N GLU A 90 11.69 -7.31 7.31
CA GLU A 90 11.19 -6.05 6.79
C GLU A 90 11.83 -4.89 7.53
N LYS A 91 11.91 -4.97 8.86
CA LYS A 91 12.58 -3.99 9.71
C LYS A 91 14.06 -3.82 9.37
N GLN A 92 14.72 -4.90 8.94
CA GLN A 92 16.13 -4.89 8.54
C GLN A 92 16.37 -4.34 7.12
N LEU A 93 15.45 -4.57 6.19
CA LEU A 93 15.62 -4.21 4.77
C LEU A 93 15.03 -2.85 4.40
N LEU A 94 13.98 -2.44 5.12
CA LEU A 94 13.25 -1.21 4.85
C LEU A 94 13.90 -0.02 5.57
N PRO A 95 13.68 1.20 5.06
CA PRO A 95 14.10 2.42 5.74
C PRO A 95 13.60 2.49 7.18
N SER A 96 14.39 3.09 8.06
CA SER A 96 14.03 3.24 9.48
C SER A 96 12.80 4.12 9.72
N ASP A 97 12.39 4.92 8.73
CA ASP A 97 11.21 5.77 8.75
C ASP A 97 10.00 5.12 8.05
N THR A 98 10.08 3.84 7.71
CA THR A 98 8.98 3.05 7.18
C THR A 98 8.39 2.19 8.28
N SER A 99 7.06 2.19 8.40
CA SER A 99 6.32 1.26 9.24
C SER A 99 5.30 0.48 8.43
N ILE A 100 4.90 -0.69 8.94
CA ILE A 100 3.88 -1.52 8.34
C ILE A 100 2.89 -1.96 9.41
N ASP A 101 1.61 -1.70 9.14
CA ASP A 101 0.51 -2.20 9.96
C ASP A 101 -0.23 -3.31 9.22
N ARG A 102 -0.54 -4.40 9.93
CA ARG A 102 -1.26 -5.55 9.37
C ARG A 102 -2.34 -6.08 10.27
N ARG A 103 -3.53 -6.26 9.71
CA ARG A 103 -4.64 -6.95 10.37
C ARG A 103 -5.28 -7.97 9.47
N VAL A 104 -5.79 -9.00 10.11
CA VAL A 104 -6.69 -9.97 9.52
C VAL A 104 -8.09 -9.65 9.97
N TYR A 105 -8.95 -9.32 9.03
CA TYR A 105 -10.37 -9.08 9.27
C TYR A 105 -11.18 -10.33 8.95
N SER A 106 -11.99 -10.76 9.92
CA SER A 106 -12.88 -11.92 9.77
C SER A 106 -14.26 -11.65 10.37
N SER A 107 -15.30 -12.32 9.87
CA SER A 107 -16.69 -12.12 10.30
C SER A 107 -17.50 -13.40 10.11
N GLY A 108 -17.36 -14.38 11.02
CA GLY A 108 -18.09 -15.65 10.94
C GLY A 108 -17.79 -16.39 9.64
N SER A 109 -18.82 -16.75 8.87
CA SER A 109 -18.68 -17.41 7.56
C SER A 109 -18.32 -16.48 6.40
N ARG A 110 -18.21 -15.16 6.64
CA ARG A 110 -17.80 -14.22 5.59
C ARG A 110 -16.32 -14.39 5.24
N ARG A 111 -15.98 -13.92 4.04
CA ARG A 111 -14.62 -13.94 3.50
C ARG A 111 -13.64 -13.17 4.40
N ARG A 112 -12.45 -13.74 4.61
CA ARG A 112 -11.38 -13.15 5.41
C ARG A 112 -10.52 -12.22 4.57
N PHE A 113 -10.21 -11.03 5.08
CA PHE A 113 -9.31 -10.07 4.41
C PHE A 113 -8.06 -9.86 5.25
N THR A 114 -6.88 -10.08 4.67
CA THR A 114 -5.63 -9.62 5.28
C THR A 114 -5.29 -8.27 4.68
N VAL A 115 -5.24 -7.23 5.49
CA VAL A 115 -4.96 -5.85 5.11
C VAL A 115 -3.56 -5.48 5.59
N SER A 116 -2.79 -4.81 4.73
CA SER A 116 -1.48 -4.27 5.05
C SER A 116 -1.40 -2.82 4.59
N VAL A 117 -0.97 -1.93 5.49
CA VAL A 117 -0.66 -0.53 5.19
C VAL A 117 0.83 -0.33 5.38
N VAL A 118 1.53 0.02 4.30
CA VAL A 118 2.93 0.44 4.36
C VAL A 118 2.96 1.96 4.39
N HIS A 119 3.44 2.53 5.48
CA HIS A 119 3.63 3.97 5.65
C HIS A 119 5.03 4.31 5.17
N GLY A 120 5.12 4.96 4.01
CA GLY A 120 6.38 5.45 3.48
C GLY A 120 6.85 6.69 4.23
N GLY A 121 8.11 6.70 4.64
CA GLY A 121 8.76 7.87 5.23
C GLY A 121 9.32 8.84 4.18
N TYR A 122 10.36 9.57 4.58
CA TYR A 122 11.17 10.38 3.70
C TYR A 122 11.85 9.52 2.63
N GLU A 123 12.38 8.35 3.00
CA GLU A 123 13.04 7.46 2.04
C GLU A 123 12.02 6.71 1.16
N ARG A 124 12.09 6.91 -0.16
CA ARG A 124 11.03 6.48 -1.12
C ARG A 124 11.11 5.01 -1.53
N ARG A 125 12.09 4.26 -1.03
CA ARG A 125 12.41 2.88 -1.42
C ARG A 125 11.49 1.82 -0.81
N SER A 126 10.66 2.19 0.16
CA SER A 126 9.74 1.25 0.83
C SER A 126 8.51 0.87 0.01
N ILE A 127 8.09 1.72 -0.93
CA ILE A 127 6.90 1.47 -1.74
C ILE A 127 7.31 1.29 -3.20
N HIS A 128 7.21 0.05 -3.68
CA HIS A 128 7.44 -0.34 -5.06
C HIS A 128 6.23 -1.07 -5.64
N LYS A 129 6.34 -1.49 -6.91
CA LYS A 129 5.30 -2.21 -7.64
C LYS A 129 5.06 -3.61 -7.01
N PRO A 130 3.83 -3.95 -6.56
CA PRO A 130 3.57 -5.20 -5.83
C PRO A 130 3.77 -6.47 -6.66
N GLN A 131 3.68 -6.37 -7.99
CA GLN A 131 3.91 -7.49 -8.90
C GLN A 131 5.28 -8.15 -8.69
N VAL A 132 6.29 -7.39 -8.24
CA VAL A 132 7.63 -7.94 -7.97
C VAL A 132 7.59 -8.88 -6.77
N CYS A 133 7.07 -8.40 -5.63
CA CYS A 133 7.00 -9.22 -4.41
C CYS A 133 6.00 -10.37 -4.53
N LEU A 134 4.83 -10.15 -5.14
CA LEU A 134 3.82 -11.19 -5.28
C LEU A 134 4.33 -12.39 -6.07
N VAL A 135 5.06 -12.13 -7.16
CA VAL A 135 5.69 -13.19 -7.97
C VAL A 135 6.86 -13.84 -7.23
N ALA A 136 7.70 -13.06 -6.53
CA ALA A 136 8.78 -13.60 -5.71
C ALA A 136 8.28 -14.51 -4.57
N GLN A 137 7.07 -14.27 -4.07
CA GLN A 137 6.38 -15.12 -3.08
C GLN A 137 5.71 -16.35 -3.71
N GLY A 138 5.91 -16.61 -5.01
CA GLY A 138 5.40 -17.80 -5.71
C GLY A 138 3.99 -17.65 -6.28
N ASN A 139 3.42 -16.44 -6.35
CA ASN A 139 2.10 -16.25 -6.98
C ASN A 139 2.21 -16.04 -8.49
N THR A 140 1.27 -16.61 -9.24
CA THR A 140 1.06 -16.30 -10.66
C THR A 140 -0.07 -15.29 -10.80
N ILE A 141 0.20 -14.14 -11.40
CA ILE A 141 -0.82 -13.11 -11.67
C ILE A 141 -1.52 -13.47 -12.98
N THR A 142 -2.78 -13.89 -12.92
CA THR A 142 -3.56 -14.30 -14.10
C THR A 142 -4.27 -13.13 -14.76
N ARG A 143 -4.74 -12.16 -13.96
CA ARG A 143 -5.44 -10.98 -14.46
C ARG A 143 -5.15 -9.76 -13.59
N GLN A 144 -5.13 -8.58 -14.20
CA GLN A 144 -5.05 -7.30 -13.48
C GLN A 144 -5.99 -6.28 -14.12
N TYR A 145 -6.73 -5.54 -13.31
CA TYR A 145 -7.67 -4.51 -13.79
C TYR A 145 -7.98 -3.51 -12.67
N LYS A 146 -8.44 -2.33 -13.06
CA LYS A 146 -8.86 -1.29 -12.11
C LYS A 146 -10.37 -1.38 -11.92
N ILE A 147 -10.83 -1.28 -10.69
CA ILE A 147 -12.25 -1.15 -10.36
C ILE A 147 -12.52 0.16 -9.62
N PRO A 148 -13.65 0.83 -9.88
CA PRO A 148 -14.08 1.96 -9.08
C PRO A 148 -14.63 1.48 -7.73
N VAL A 149 -14.33 2.23 -6.69
CA VAL A 149 -14.92 2.15 -5.35
C VAL A 149 -15.71 3.43 -5.14
N PRO A 150 -17.04 3.41 -5.31
CA PRO A 150 -17.87 4.58 -5.11
C PRO A 150 -17.94 4.94 -3.63
N MET A 151 -17.81 6.23 -3.32
CA MET A 151 -17.90 6.75 -1.96
C MET A 151 -19.20 7.56 -1.79
N PRO A 152 -19.82 7.58 -0.60
CA PRO A 152 -21.01 8.40 -0.38
C PRO A 152 -20.71 9.89 -0.61
N GLY A 153 -21.37 10.51 -1.59
CA GLY A 153 -21.21 11.94 -1.89
C GLY A 153 -19.99 12.34 -2.72
N ASP A 154 -19.17 11.38 -3.16
CA ASP A 154 -17.95 11.60 -3.97
C ASP A 154 -17.92 10.60 -5.15
N PRO A 155 -17.42 10.97 -6.35
CA PRO A 155 -17.15 10.00 -7.43
C PRO A 155 -16.31 8.77 -7.02
N GLY A 156 -15.62 8.83 -5.88
CA GLY A 156 -14.82 7.77 -5.31
C GLY A 156 -13.47 7.63 -6.00
N PHE A 157 -12.79 6.52 -5.75
CA PHE A 157 -11.45 6.28 -6.27
C PHE A 157 -11.37 4.93 -6.98
N LYS A 158 -10.22 4.67 -7.63
CA LYS A 158 -9.96 3.40 -8.30
C LYS A 158 -8.91 2.63 -7.54
N ILE A 159 -9.15 1.35 -7.34
CA ILE A 159 -8.17 0.39 -6.84
C ILE A 159 -7.74 -0.56 -7.95
N MET A 160 -6.52 -1.07 -7.86
CA MET A 160 -6.05 -2.16 -8.70
C MET A 160 -6.49 -3.47 -8.07
N VAL A 161 -7.00 -4.40 -8.86
CA VAL A 161 -7.29 -5.78 -8.47
C VAL A 161 -6.48 -6.72 -9.35
N MET A 162 -5.93 -7.75 -8.72
CA MET A 162 -5.17 -8.82 -9.34
C MET A 162 -5.76 -10.16 -8.93
N GLU A 163 -5.99 -10.99 -9.93
CA GLU A 163 -6.35 -12.40 -9.74
C GLU A 163 -5.06 -13.21 -9.70
N LEU A 164 -4.91 -14.02 -8.66
CA LEU A 164 -3.73 -14.83 -8.40
C LEU A 164 -4.07 -16.31 -8.52
N ASN A 165 -3.12 -17.11 -9.01
CA ASN A 165 -3.15 -18.57 -9.02
C ASN A 165 -4.48 -19.15 -9.53
N GLY A 166 -4.90 -18.75 -10.73
CA GLY A 166 -6.17 -19.19 -11.31
C GLY A 166 -7.40 -18.63 -10.60
N SER A 167 -7.30 -17.40 -10.06
CA SER A 167 -8.39 -16.70 -9.35
C SER A 167 -8.82 -17.36 -8.04
N SER A 168 -7.96 -18.21 -7.46
CA SER A 168 -8.12 -18.76 -6.12
C SER A 168 -7.83 -17.73 -5.02
N ARG A 169 -7.16 -16.63 -5.38
CA ARG A 169 -6.85 -15.53 -4.46
C ARG A 169 -6.88 -14.20 -5.21
N PHE A 170 -7.33 -13.18 -4.51
CA PHE A 170 -7.42 -11.82 -5.02
C PHE A 170 -6.50 -10.92 -4.20
N PHE A 171 -5.80 -10.05 -4.91
CA PHE A 171 -4.95 -9.02 -4.33
C PHE A 171 -5.42 -7.66 -4.83
N ALA A 172 -5.75 -6.75 -3.93
CA ALA A 172 -6.12 -5.39 -4.28
C ALA A 172 -5.21 -4.37 -3.62
N TYR A 173 -5.01 -3.23 -4.27
CA TYR A 173 -4.25 -2.14 -3.68
C TYR A 173 -4.54 -0.76 -4.30
N TRP A 174 -4.15 0.26 -3.55
CA TRP A 174 -4.00 1.63 -4.01
C TRP A 174 -2.94 2.36 -3.19
N PHE A 175 -2.61 3.57 -3.63
CA PHE A 175 -1.70 4.49 -2.96
C PHE A 175 -2.43 5.77 -2.60
N THR A 176 -2.08 6.38 -1.47
CA THR A 176 -2.58 7.70 -1.07
C THR A 176 -1.51 8.54 -0.39
N ASP A 177 -1.56 9.86 -0.59
CA ASP A 177 -0.81 10.86 0.19
C ASP A 177 -1.73 11.75 1.05
N GLY A 178 -2.99 11.32 1.23
CA GLY A 178 -4.03 12.06 1.96
C GLY A 178 -4.81 13.05 1.09
N GLN A 179 -4.28 13.43 -0.08
CA GLN A 179 -4.98 14.30 -1.04
C GLN A 179 -5.29 13.61 -2.36
N HIS A 180 -4.40 12.71 -2.78
CA HIS A 180 -4.47 11.99 -4.05
C HIS A 180 -4.57 10.50 -3.78
N GLU A 181 -5.51 9.84 -4.44
CA GLU A 181 -5.63 8.38 -4.41
C GLU A 181 -5.43 7.78 -5.80
N THR A 182 -4.64 6.70 -5.89
CA THR A 182 -4.34 6.10 -7.18
C THR A 182 -4.01 4.61 -7.14
N ALA A 183 -4.56 3.88 -8.10
CA ALA A 183 -4.18 2.49 -8.43
C ALA A 183 -2.92 2.39 -9.32
N SER A 184 -2.24 3.50 -9.60
CA SER A 184 -1.15 3.57 -10.59
C SER A 184 0.15 4.06 -9.96
N HIS A 185 1.16 3.19 -9.98
CA HIS A 185 2.51 3.56 -9.54
C HIS A 185 3.08 4.76 -10.31
N PHE A 186 2.82 4.85 -11.61
CA PHE A 186 3.27 5.99 -12.41
C PHE A 186 2.57 7.29 -12.05
N SER A 187 1.27 7.24 -11.74
CA SER A 187 0.53 8.42 -11.29
C SER A 187 1.03 8.88 -9.92
N ARG A 188 1.37 7.95 -9.02
CA ARG A 188 2.08 8.26 -7.77
C ARG A 188 3.41 8.98 -8.03
N LEU A 189 4.26 8.45 -8.91
CA LEU A 189 5.54 9.09 -9.25
C LEU A 189 5.35 10.49 -9.85
N PHE A 190 4.30 10.69 -10.65
CA PHE A 190 3.95 11.99 -11.21
C PHE A 190 3.60 13.00 -10.11
N TRP A 191 2.70 12.66 -9.18
CA TRP A 191 2.33 13.55 -8.08
C TRP A 191 3.52 13.87 -7.17
N ILE A 192 4.34 12.86 -6.87
CA ILE A 192 5.59 13.05 -6.14
C ILE A 192 6.51 14.09 -6.81
N ALA A 193 6.65 14.01 -8.15
CA ALA A 193 7.47 14.95 -8.90
C ALA A 193 6.82 16.34 -8.96
N TRP A 194 5.50 16.40 -9.13
CA TRP A 194 4.72 17.64 -9.17
C TRP A 194 4.85 18.43 -7.86
N ASP A 195 4.60 17.78 -6.72
CA ASP A 195 4.71 18.44 -5.41
C ASP A 195 6.14 18.88 -5.10
N GLY A 196 7.13 18.07 -5.48
CA GLY A 196 8.54 18.41 -5.30
C GLY A 196 8.98 19.62 -6.14
N LEU A 197 8.43 19.82 -7.34
CA LEU A 197 8.78 20.92 -8.24
C LEU A 197 7.97 22.19 -7.99
N VAL A 198 6.65 22.05 -7.85
CA VAL A 198 5.71 23.17 -7.85
C VAL A 198 5.46 23.67 -6.43
N HIS A 199 5.31 22.75 -5.47
CA HIS A 199 5.02 23.07 -4.08
C HIS A 199 6.28 23.08 -3.19
N ASN A 200 7.41 22.55 -3.67
CA ASN A 200 8.61 22.30 -2.88
C ASN A 200 8.32 21.46 -1.61
N GLU A 201 7.35 20.55 -1.72
CA GLU A 201 6.87 19.71 -0.64
C GLU A 201 7.14 18.24 -0.92
N ARG A 202 7.41 17.49 0.15
CA ARG A 202 7.53 16.05 0.12
C ARG A 202 6.47 15.44 1.00
N ARG A 203 5.41 14.96 0.39
CA ARG A 203 4.34 14.22 1.06
C ARG A 203 4.76 12.78 1.32
N ARG A 204 4.36 12.25 2.48
CA ARG A 204 4.44 10.81 2.76
C ARG A 204 3.34 10.11 1.98
N TRP A 205 3.65 8.89 1.52
CA TRP A 205 2.68 8.06 0.81
C TRP A 205 2.40 6.81 1.63
N ALA A 206 1.14 6.41 1.70
CA ALA A 206 0.74 5.09 2.16
C ALA A 206 0.47 4.18 0.96
N TYR A 207 0.81 2.91 1.14
CA TYR A 207 0.46 1.83 0.22
C TYR A 207 -0.44 0.85 0.96
N ILE A 208 -1.71 0.79 0.55
CA ILE A 208 -2.72 -0.05 1.17
C ILE A 208 -2.96 -1.25 0.28
N SER A 209 -2.90 -2.44 0.86
CA SER A 209 -3.12 -3.68 0.15
C SER A 209 -4.02 -4.63 0.93
N LEU A 210 -4.79 -5.41 0.18
CA LEU A 210 -5.70 -6.41 0.69
C LEU A 210 -5.44 -7.71 -0.06
N ILE A 211 -5.43 -8.82 0.68
CA ILE A 211 -5.38 -10.15 0.10
C ILE A 211 -6.49 -11.02 0.69
N THR A 212 -7.14 -11.80 -0.17
CA THR A 212 -8.26 -12.65 0.22
C THR A 212 -8.38 -13.86 -0.68
N ASP A 213 -8.78 -15.00 -0.13
CA ASP A 213 -9.04 -16.22 -0.91
C ASP A 213 -10.41 -16.13 -1.60
N SER A 214 -10.55 -16.84 -2.71
CA SER A 214 -11.72 -16.78 -3.59
C SER A 214 -12.18 -18.17 -4.01
N ASP A 215 -13.47 -18.40 -3.84
CA ASP A 215 -14.27 -19.49 -4.39
C ASP A 215 -15.06 -19.05 -5.64
N ASN A 216 -15.42 -17.77 -5.71
CA ASN A 216 -16.09 -17.14 -6.85
C ASN A 216 -15.58 -15.71 -7.07
N SER A 217 -15.15 -15.42 -8.30
CA SER A 217 -14.55 -14.13 -8.66
C SER A 217 -15.49 -12.94 -8.49
N ASP A 218 -16.75 -13.07 -8.93
CA ASP A 218 -17.70 -11.95 -8.94
C ASP A 218 -18.11 -11.57 -7.52
N THR A 219 -18.40 -12.56 -6.67
CA THR A 219 -18.70 -12.30 -5.25
C THR A 219 -17.48 -11.75 -4.52
N THR A 220 -16.27 -12.26 -4.81
CA THR A 220 -15.03 -11.75 -4.22
C THR A 220 -14.80 -10.29 -4.56
N VAL A 221 -14.98 -9.89 -5.82
CA VAL A 221 -14.83 -8.48 -6.24
C VAL A 221 -15.88 -7.59 -5.58
N ALA A 222 -17.12 -8.05 -5.46
CA ALA A 222 -18.18 -7.31 -4.78
C ALA A 222 -17.86 -7.11 -3.28
N ASP A 223 -17.45 -8.17 -2.60
CA ASP A 223 -17.11 -8.13 -1.18
C ASP A 223 -15.88 -7.25 -0.92
N LEU A 224 -14.90 -7.28 -1.83
CA LEU A 224 -13.72 -6.41 -1.76
C LEU A 224 -14.12 -4.94 -1.88
N LYS A 225 -15.01 -4.58 -2.82
CA LYS A 225 -15.51 -3.19 -2.94
C LYS A 225 -16.23 -2.73 -1.69
N HIS A 226 -17.11 -3.56 -1.14
CA HIS A 226 -17.85 -3.23 0.09
C HIS A 226 -16.89 -3.05 1.28
N PHE A 227 -15.97 -3.98 1.47
CA PHE A 227 -14.99 -3.89 2.55
C PHE A 227 -14.12 -2.64 2.43
N VAL A 228 -13.61 -2.34 1.23
CA VAL A 228 -12.79 -1.14 1.01
C VAL A 228 -13.58 0.15 1.27
N ARG A 229 -14.85 0.21 0.85
CA ARG A 229 -15.72 1.37 1.12
C ARG A 229 -15.92 1.62 2.62
N ASP A 230 -16.03 0.56 3.41
CA ASP A 230 -16.25 0.67 4.86
C ASP A 230 -14.94 0.90 5.64
N LEU A 231 -13.80 0.43 5.10
CA LEU A 231 -12.47 0.65 5.67
C LEU A 231 -11.95 2.06 5.40
N HIS A 232 -12.16 2.58 4.18
CA HIS A 232 -11.51 3.80 3.69
C HIS A 232 -11.69 5.04 4.59
N PRO A 233 -12.90 5.39 5.07
CA PRO A 233 -13.07 6.56 5.94
C PRO A 233 -12.23 6.47 7.21
N GLN A 234 -12.15 5.28 7.80
CA GLN A 234 -11.40 5.02 9.03
C GLN A 234 -9.87 5.09 8.85
N LEU A 235 -9.37 5.00 7.61
CA LEU A 235 -7.95 5.16 7.32
C LEU A 235 -7.54 6.64 7.25
N LEU A 236 -8.44 7.50 6.78
CA LEU A 236 -8.17 8.91 6.51
C LEU A 236 -8.64 9.84 7.64
N GLU A 237 -9.65 9.43 8.40
CA GLU A 237 -10.08 10.12 9.61
C GLU A 237 -9.02 9.91 10.72
N GLN A 238 -8.20 10.93 10.97
CA GLN A 238 -7.35 10.95 12.16
C GLN A 238 -8.20 11.34 13.39
N PRO A 239 -8.01 10.69 14.55
CA PRO A 239 -8.58 11.19 15.80
C PRO A 239 -8.05 12.59 16.17
#